data_AF-A0A0A0HKN0-F1
#
_entry.id   AF-A0A0A0HKN0-F1
#
_cell.length_a   1.000
_cell.length_b   1.000
_cell.length_c   1.000
_cell.angle_alpha   90.00
_cell.angle_beta   90.00
_cell.angle_gamma   90.00
#
_symmetry.space_group_name_H-M   'P 1'
#
loop_
_entity.id
_entity.type
_entity.pdbx_description
1 polymer ?
#
loop_
_entity_poly.entity_id
_entity_poly.type
_entity_poly.pdbx_seq_one_letter_code
_entity_poly.pdbx_strand_id
1 'polypeptide(L)'
;MDLYMIRRRSAWADESELEKTAETSARIGNEDMPDKVRWIRSYVIKERDGRLGTACIYEAVDEDALREHARCVGMPGDDILPIGATVVVRPDPA
;
A
#
# COMPACT_ATOMS: atom_id res chain seq x y z
N MET A 1 13.00 -1.85 -10.83
CA MET A 1 11.70 -1.95 -10.15
C MET A 1 10.83 -0.86 -10.73
N ASP A 2 9.53 -1.09 -10.78
CA ASP A 2 8.55 -0.15 -11.31
C ASP A 2 7.61 0.31 -10.18
N LEU A 3 6.94 1.43 -10.40
CA LEU A 3 5.95 1.94 -9.45
C LEU A 3 4.58 1.32 -9.71
N TYR A 4 3.91 0.94 -8.64
CA TYR A 4 2.57 0.37 -8.64
C TYR A 4 1.69 1.07 -7.61
N MET A 5 0.42 1.21 -7.94
CA MET A 5 -0.64 1.57 -7.01
C MET A 5 -1.36 0.29 -6.56
N ILE A 6 -1.60 0.16 -5.25
CA ILE A 6 -2.50 -0.86 -4.70
C ILE A 6 -3.69 -0.16 -4.06
N ARG A 7 -4.90 -0.51 -4.50
CA ARG A 7 -6.14 0.00 -3.92
C ARG A 7 -6.73 -1.03 -2.95
N ARG A 8 -6.98 -0.62 -1.71
CA ARG A 8 -7.62 -1.46 -0.68
C ARG A 8 -8.88 -0.78 -0.19
N ARG A 9 -10.04 -1.12 -0.76
CA ARG A 9 -11.33 -0.51 -0.39
C ARG A 9 -11.85 -1.10 0.92
N SER A 10 -12.26 -0.24 1.83
CA SER A 10 -12.96 -0.61 3.07
C SER A 10 -12.28 -1.75 3.86
N ALA A 11 -10.95 -1.80 3.85
CA ALA A 11 -10.20 -2.92 4.43
C ALA A 11 -10.15 -2.86 5.96
N TRP A 12 -10.18 -1.69 6.57
CA TRP A 12 -10.02 -1.51 8.02
C TRP A 12 -11.24 -0.83 8.64
N ALA A 13 -11.58 -1.23 9.87
CA ALA A 13 -12.66 -0.62 10.64
C ALA A 13 -12.28 0.77 11.18
N ASP A 14 -11.02 0.95 11.58
CA ASP A 14 -10.51 2.17 12.20
C ASP A 14 -9.01 2.38 11.97
N GLU A 15 -8.49 3.50 12.47
CA GLU A 15 -7.08 3.89 12.32
C GLU A 15 -6.13 2.94 13.06
N SER A 16 -6.55 2.35 14.19
CA SER A 16 -5.70 1.44 14.97
C SER A 16 -5.47 0.11 14.25
N GLU A 17 -6.49 -0.43 13.60
CA GLU A 17 -6.37 -1.63 12.76
C GLU A 17 -5.44 -1.37 11.57
N LEU A 18 -5.57 -0.21 10.93
CA LEU A 18 -4.70 0.22 9.84
C LEU A 18 -3.25 0.38 10.31
N GLU A 19 -2.98 1.04 11.44
CA GLU A 19 -1.63 1.25 11.98
C GLU A 19 -0.90 -0.07 12.23
N LYS A 20 -1.55 -1.03 12.89
CA LYS A 20 -0.95 -2.37 13.13
C LYS A 20 -0.61 -3.09 11.82
N THR A 21 -1.49 -2.96 10.83
CA THR A 21 -1.25 -3.52 9.49
C THR A 21 -0.08 -2.81 8.79
N ALA A 22 0.00 -1.48 8.93
CA ALA A 22 1.06 -0.66 8.34
C ALA A 22 2.44 -0.96 8.96
N GLU A 23 2.52 -1.14 10.28
CA GLU A 23 3.74 -1.55 10.98
C GLU A 23 4.22 -2.92 10.46
N THR A 24 3.31 -3.88 10.35
CA THR A 24 3.62 -5.22 9.82
C THR A 24 4.06 -5.14 8.36
N SER A 25 3.37 -4.36 7.54
CA SER A 25 3.71 -4.10 6.13
C SER A 25 5.09 -3.48 5.96
N ALA A 26 5.43 -2.48 6.77
CA ALA A 26 6.72 -1.80 6.75
C ALA A 26 7.85 -2.77 7.16
N ARG A 27 7.64 -3.55 8.23
CA ARG A 27 8.61 -4.55 8.68
C ARG A 27 8.87 -5.59 7.60
N ILE A 28 7.83 -6.23 7.05
CA ILE A 28 7.97 -7.25 6.01
C ILE A 28 8.63 -6.68 4.75
N GLY A 29 8.25 -5.47 4.32
CA GLY A 29 8.87 -4.83 3.17
C GLY A 29 10.35 -4.52 3.38
N ASN A 30 10.73 -4.03 4.57
CA ASN A 30 12.11 -3.63 4.86
C ASN A 30 13.03 -4.79 5.25
N GLU A 31 12.51 -5.82 5.90
CA GLU A 31 13.33 -6.91 6.47
C GLU A 31 13.22 -8.20 5.65
N ASP A 32 12.01 -8.60 5.26
CA ASP A 32 11.76 -9.91 4.64
C ASP A 32 11.80 -9.85 3.10
N MET A 33 11.49 -8.67 2.51
CA MET A 33 11.41 -8.47 1.06
C MET A 33 12.15 -7.20 0.52
N PRO A 34 13.30 -6.78 1.09
CA PRO A 34 13.92 -5.50 0.77
C PRO A 34 14.32 -5.31 -0.69
N ASP A 35 14.70 -6.41 -1.37
CA ASP A 35 15.10 -6.38 -2.78
C ASP A 35 13.92 -6.53 -3.75
N LYS A 36 12.70 -6.68 -3.25
CA LYS A 36 11.50 -7.01 -4.04
C LYS A 36 10.39 -5.98 -3.96
N VAL A 37 10.19 -5.38 -2.79
CA VAL A 37 9.08 -4.44 -2.53
C VAL A 37 9.56 -3.32 -1.64
N ARG A 38 9.22 -2.08 -1.99
CA ARG A 38 9.45 -0.91 -1.16
C ARG A 38 8.18 -0.07 -1.09
N TRP A 39 7.71 0.17 0.11
CA TRP A 39 6.57 1.07 0.33
C TRP A 39 7.03 2.53 0.21
N ILE A 40 6.37 3.30 -0.67
CA ILE A 40 6.73 4.70 -0.94
C ILE A 40 5.86 5.66 -0.13
N ARG A 41 4.53 5.54 -0.23
CA ARG A 41 3.54 6.34 0.53
C ARG A 41 2.14 5.74 0.44
N SER A 42 1.21 6.24 1.25
CA SER A 42 -0.21 5.89 1.17
C SER A 42 -1.09 7.10 1.42
N TYR A 43 -2.20 7.17 0.68
CA TYR A 43 -3.34 8.01 1.05
C TYR A 43 -4.38 7.15 1.77
N VAL A 44 -4.73 7.54 2.98
CA VAL A 44 -5.85 6.93 3.73
C VAL A 44 -7.15 7.57 3.25
N ILE A 45 -8.13 6.72 2.93
CA ILE A 45 -9.39 7.10 2.31
C ILE A 45 -10.51 6.77 3.30
N LYS A 46 -11.29 7.79 3.67
CA LYS A 46 -12.56 7.59 4.38
C LYS A 46 -13.59 7.11 3.36
N GLU A 47 -13.94 5.83 3.45
CA GLU A 47 -14.89 5.22 2.53
C GLU A 47 -16.33 5.61 2.91
N ARG A 48 -17.25 5.47 1.96
CA ARG A 48 -18.66 5.87 2.16
C ARG A 48 -19.39 5.01 3.19
N ASP A 49 -18.90 3.81 3.46
CA ASP A 49 -19.45 2.87 4.44
C ASP A 49 -18.93 3.12 5.87
N GLY A 50 -18.13 4.18 6.08
CA GLY A 50 -17.54 4.52 7.37
C GLY A 50 -16.27 3.75 7.70
N ARG A 51 -15.81 2.83 6.84
CA ARG A 51 -14.54 2.12 6.99
C ARG A 51 -13.39 2.92 6.37
N LEU A 52 -12.17 2.48 6.63
CA LEU A 52 -10.98 3.02 5.99
C LEU A 52 -10.52 2.13 4.85
N GLY A 53 -10.10 2.78 3.77
CA GLY A 53 -9.34 2.18 2.69
C GLY A 53 -8.05 2.94 2.44
N THR A 54 -7.25 2.46 1.49
CA THR A 54 -6.02 3.13 1.09
C THR A 54 -5.81 3.08 -0.42
N ALA A 55 -5.07 4.08 -0.91
CA ALA A 55 -4.34 4.03 -2.17
C ALA A 55 -2.85 4.10 -1.83
N CYS A 56 -2.16 2.96 -1.94
CA CYS A 56 -0.76 2.83 -1.57
C CYS A 56 0.12 2.82 -2.82
N ILE A 57 1.24 3.52 -2.76
CA ILE A 57 2.25 3.52 -3.81
C ILE A 57 3.42 2.67 -3.34
N TYR A 58 3.78 1.68 -4.15
CA TYR A 58 4.93 0.81 -3.93
C TYR A 58 5.86 0.84 -5.14
N GLU A 59 7.13 0.63 -4.90
CA GLU A 59 8.08 0.19 -5.91
C GLU A 59 8.22 -1.34 -5.78
N ALA A 60 8.19 -2.07 -6.88
CA ALA A 60 8.32 -3.53 -6.87
C ALA A 60 9.01 -4.08 -8.12
N VAL A 61 9.53 -5.31 -8.01
CA VAL A 61 10.10 -6.03 -9.17
C VAL A 61 9.02 -6.45 -10.18
N ASP A 62 7.82 -6.78 -9.70
CA ASP A 62 6.64 -7.16 -10.47
C ASP A 62 5.37 -7.12 -9.59
N GLU A 63 4.19 -7.38 -10.17
CA GLU A 63 2.93 -7.48 -9.43
C GLU A 63 2.89 -8.68 -8.47
N ASP A 64 3.56 -9.79 -8.81
CA ASP A 64 3.53 -11.02 -8.00
C ASP A 64 4.25 -10.80 -6.66
N ALA A 65 5.34 -10.04 -6.64
CA ALA A 65 6.02 -9.63 -5.41
C ALA A 65 5.10 -8.80 -4.49
N LEU A 66 4.23 -7.96 -5.06
CA LEU A 66 3.26 -7.17 -4.29
C LEU A 66 2.14 -8.03 -3.72
N ARG A 67 1.65 -9.01 -4.49
CA ARG A 67 0.65 -9.98 -4.00
C ARG A 67 1.23 -10.82 -2.87
N GLU A 68 2.47 -11.28 -3.01
CA GLU A 68 3.17 -12.01 -1.97
C GLU A 68 3.38 -11.17 -0.71
N HIS A 69 3.81 -9.91 -0.86
CA HIS A 69 3.93 -8.97 0.26
C HIS A 69 2.59 -8.80 1.00
N ALA A 70 1.50 -8.56 0.28
CA ALA A 70 0.17 -8.42 0.86
C ALA A 70 -0.28 -9.70 1.60
N ARG A 71 0.00 -10.88 1.02
CA ARG A 71 -0.27 -12.19 1.64
C ARG A 71 0.52 -12.38 2.94
N CYS A 72 1.81 -12.05 2.95
CA CYS A 72 2.66 -12.15 4.14
C CYS A 72 2.19 -11.20 5.26
N VAL A 73 1.67 -10.02 4.90
CA VAL A 73 1.10 -9.05 5.84
C VAL A 73 -0.28 -9.49 6.35
N GLY A 74 -1.02 -10.26 5.56
CA GLY A 74 -2.42 -10.61 5.87
C GLY A 74 -3.40 -9.50 5.51
N MET A 75 -3.12 -8.72 4.46
CA MET A 75 -3.99 -7.64 3.96
C MET A 75 -4.39 -7.86 2.49
N PRO A 76 -5.46 -7.20 1.99
CA PRO A 76 -5.84 -7.31 0.58
C PRO A 76 -4.73 -6.84 -0.37
N GLY A 77 -4.63 -7.45 -1.55
CA GLY A 77 -3.57 -7.14 -2.54
C GLY A 77 -4.00 -7.37 -3.98
N ASP A 78 -5.30 -7.24 -4.27
CA ASP A 78 -5.86 -7.75 -5.52
C ASP A 78 -5.89 -6.70 -6.64
N ASP A 79 -6.21 -5.44 -6.28
CA ASP A 79 -6.32 -4.27 -7.17
C ASP A 79 -4.97 -3.55 -7.26
N ILE A 80 -4.08 -4.08 -8.10
CA ILE A 80 -2.73 -3.59 -8.37
C ILE A 80 -2.68 -3.04 -9.79
N LEU A 81 -2.15 -1.83 -9.96
CA LEU A 81 -2.00 -1.18 -11.26
C LEU A 81 -0.61 -0.56 -11.42
N PRO A 82 0.09 -0.74 -12.55
CA PRO A 82 1.35 -0.06 -12.81
C PRO A 82 1.13 1.45 -12.99
N ILE A 83 2.05 2.25 -12.48
CA ILE A 83 2.02 3.71 -12.58
C ILE A 83 2.90 4.15 -13.74
N GLY A 84 2.29 4.78 -14.75
CA GLY A 84 3.03 5.29 -15.91
C GLY A 84 3.84 6.56 -15.66
N ALA A 85 3.35 7.45 -14.78
CA ALA A 85 4.04 8.69 -14.41
C ALA A 85 3.52 9.25 -13.08
N THR A 86 4.35 10.04 -12.39
CA THR A 86 3.94 10.83 -11.21
C THR A 86 3.87 12.31 -11.57
N VAL A 87 2.71 12.93 -11.33
CA VAL A 87 2.54 14.39 -11.47
C VAL A 87 2.21 14.96 -10.08
N VAL A 88 3.09 15.81 -9.54
CA VAL A 88 2.88 16.51 -8.27
C VAL A 88 2.77 17.99 -8.56
N VAL A 89 1.56 18.55 -8.45
CA VAL A 89 1.33 20.00 -8.63
C VAL A 89 1.66 20.76 -7.35
N ARG A 90 1.36 20.16 -6.19
CA ARG A 90 1.67 20.65 -4.84
C ARG A 90 1.91 19.46 -3.91
N PRO A 91 2.78 19.60 -2.89
CA PRO A 91 2.94 18.56 -1.89
C PRO A 91 1.67 18.42 -1.04
N ASP A 92 1.59 17.30 -0.31
CA ASP A 92 0.57 17.12 0.72
C ASP A 92 0.75 18.17 1.83
N PRO A 93 -0.34 18.68 2.44
CA PRO A 93 -0.26 19.60 3.58
C PRO A 93 0.49 18.97 4.76
N ALA A 94 1.13 19.82 5.57
CA ALA A 94 1.77 19.43 6.84
C ALA A 94 0.74 19.18 7.94
#